data_AF-A0A9X3TSD5-F1
#
_entry.id   AF-A0A9X3TSD5-F1
#
_cell.length_a   1.000
_cell.length_b   1.000
_cell.length_c   1.000
_cell.angle_alpha   90.00
_cell.angle_beta   90.00
_cell.angle_gamma   90.00
#
_symmetry.space_group_name_H-M   'P 1'
#
loop_
_entity.id
_entity.type
_entity.pdbx_description
1 polymer ?
#
loop_
_entity_poly.entity_id
_entity_poly.type
_entity_poly.pdbx_seq_one_letter_code
_entity_poly.pdbx_strand_id
1 'polypeptide(L)'
;MRTDETVYYREVQRFRQIWLWTIVIAIDILMVSTFSYDFYQRIFLGRTVDEPMSAAEAWITWMLLGIVLPFLITALFLSKLVVEVTEQGVSIRYFPFVRRRIPYTGIASHEVCQFSPFWDFGGWGIRWFPGGWAYIVSGNRGVKLRLNDNKLLIIGSHHPEKLAEAIAEAMGDRRDG
;
A
#
# COMPACT_ATOMS: atom_id res chain seq x y z
N MET A 1 -15.37 -16.10 13.66
CA MET A 1 -16.43 -15.37 14.39
C MET A 1 -16.07 -13.90 14.42
N ARG A 2 -16.85 -13.06 13.75
CA ARG A 2 -16.76 -11.60 13.82
C ARG A 2 -17.85 -11.23 14.83
N THR A 3 -17.48 -11.13 16.10
CA THR A 3 -18.37 -10.62 17.16
C THR A 3 -18.89 -9.25 16.73
N ASP A 4 -20.14 -8.95 17.08
CA ASP A 4 -20.88 -7.69 16.84
C ASP A 4 -20.16 -6.44 17.38
N GLU A 5 -18.98 -6.12 16.86
CA GLU A 5 -18.30 -4.87 17.12
C GLU A 5 -19.00 -3.81 16.25
N THR A 6 -19.64 -2.82 16.87
CA THR A 6 -20.21 -1.70 16.12
C THR A 6 -19.09 -1.01 15.34
N VAL A 7 -19.27 -0.92 14.03
CA VAL A 7 -18.32 -0.28 13.11
C VAL A 7 -18.89 1.07 12.68
N TYR A 8 -18.38 2.13 13.26
CA TYR A 8 -18.79 3.51 12.98
C TYR A 8 -18.33 3.98 11.59
N TYR A 9 -17.14 3.54 11.17
CA TYR A 9 -16.59 3.87 9.86
C TYR A 9 -15.79 2.72 9.30
N ARG A 10 -15.89 2.53 7.98
CA ARG A 10 -15.11 1.53 7.26
C ARG A 10 -14.74 2.01 5.87
N GLU A 11 -13.44 2.01 5.59
CA GLU A 11 -12.90 2.32 4.27
C GLU A 11 -11.98 1.20 3.80
N VAL A 12 -12.09 0.84 2.52
CA VAL A 12 -11.20 -0.13 1.87
C VAL A 12 -10.59 0.52 0.65
N GLN A 13 -9.29 0.76 0.71
CA GLN A 13 -8.50 1.30 -0.39
C GLN A 13 -7.66 0.18 -1.03
N ARG A 14 -7.53 0.25 -2.35
CA ARG A 14 -6.70 -0.65 -3.16
C ARG A 14 -5.86 0.19 -4.11
N PHE A 15 -4.73 -0.35 -4.54
CA PHE A 15 -3.91 0.26 -5.58
C PHE A 15 -4.59 0.13 -6.94
N ARG A 16 -5.56 1.00 -7.24
CA ARG A 16 -6.29 1.04 -8.53
C ARG A 16 -5.89 2.23 -9.41
N GLN A 17 -4.79 2.89 -9.07
CA GLN A 17 -4.33 4.09 -9.75
C GLN A 17 -3.90 3.72 -11.18
N ILE A 18 -4.57 4.27 -12.20
CA ILE A 18 -4.36 3.86 -13.60
C ILE A 18 -2.91 4.09 -14.02
N TRP A 19 -2.33 5.25 -13.69
CA TRP A 19 -0.95 5.59 -14.03
C TRP A 19 0.06 4.57 -13.48
N LEU A 20 -0.17 4.05 -12.26
CA LEU A 20 0.69 3.05 -11.64
C LEU A 20 0.64 1.74 -12.43
N TRP A 21 -0.56 1.29 -12.79
CA TRP A 21 -0.74 0.08 -13.59
C TRP A 21 -0.22 0.23 -15.01
N THR A 22 -0.35 1.41 -15.63
CA THR A 22 0.25 1.69 -16.93
C THR A 22 1.76 1.54 -16.89
N ILE A 23 2.44 2.05 -15.86
CA ILE A 23 3.90 1.90 -15.70
C ILE A 23 4.27 0.42 -15.52
N VAL A 24 3.56 -0.30 -14.64
CA VAL A 24 3.81 -1.73 -14.39
C VAL A 24 3.66 -2.53 -15.69
N ILE A 25 2.58 -2.32 -16.44
CA ILE A 25 2.32 -3.01 -17.71
C ILE A 25 3.35 -2.63 -18.77
N ALA A 26 3.74 -1.35 -18.86
CA ALA A 26 4.75 -0.91 -19.82
C ALA A 26 6.12 -1.55 -19.56
N ILE A 27 6.53 -1.65 -18.29
CA ILE A 27 7.77 -2.33 -17.90
C ILE A 27 7.67 -3.83 -18.22
N ASP A 28 6.56 -4.48 -17.86
CA ASP A 28 6.33 -5.90 -18.14
C ASP A 28 6.40 -6.20 -19.64
N ILE A 29 5.69 -5.43 -20.47
CA ILE A 29 5.73 -5.55 -21.94
C ILE A 29 7.15 -5.35 -22.46
N LEU A 30 7.87 -4.34 -22.00
CA LEU A 30 9.23 -4.08 -22.45
C LEU A 30 10.13 -5.28 -22.15
N MET A 31 10.09 -5.80 -20.92
CA MET A 31 10.94 -6.92 -20.50
C MET A 31 10.57 -8.24 -21.20
N VAL A 32 9.27 -8.51 -21.35
CA VAL A 32 8.80 -9.70 -22.07
C VAL A 32 9.16 -9.61 -23.54
N SER A 33 9.05 -8.43 -24.16
CA SER A 33 9.36 -8.24 -25.58
C SER A 33 10.84 -8.42 -25.88
N THR A 34 11.73 -7.84 -25.08
CA THR A 34 13.19 -8.02 -25.26
C THR A 34 13.59 -9.48 -25.07
N PHE A 35 13.09 -10.13 -24.01
CA PHE A 35 13.37 -11.53 -23.76
C PHE A 35 12.83 -12.45 -24.87
N SER A 36 11.58 -12.21 -25.32
CA SER A 36 10.95 -13.01 -26.38
C SER A 36 11.65 -12.84 -27.72
N TYR A 37 12.13 -11.63 -28.03
CA TYR A 37 12.89 -11.35 -29.25
C TYR A 37 14.21 -12.12 -29.26
N ASP A 38 14.98 -12.05 -28.18
CA ASP A 38 16.25 -12.78 -28.06
C ASP A 38 16.03 -14.29 -28.11
N PHE A 39 15.00 -14.79 -27.43
CA PHE A 39 14.61 -16.19 -27.48
C PHE A 39 14.25 -16.65 -28.90
N TYR A 40 13.45 -15.84 -29.62
CA TYR A 40 13.04 -16.13 -30.98
C TYR A 40 14.23 -16.18 -31.96
N GLN A 41 15.14 -15.20 -31.86
CA GLN A 41 16.36 -15.19 -32.69
C GLN A 41 17.24 -16.42 -32.48
N ARG A 42 17.36 -16.88 -31.23
CA ARG A 42 18.21 -18.02 -30.87
C ARG A 42 17.59 -19.36 -31.31
N ILE A 43 16.33 -19.60 -30.99
CA ILE A 43 15.69 -20.91 -31.20
C ILE A 43 15.24 -21.11 -32.65
N PHE A 44 14.69 -20.07 -33.29
CA PHE A 44 14.08 -20.23 -34.62
C PHE A 44 14.97 -19.75 -35.76
N LEU A 45 15.73 -18.67 -35.56
CA LEU A 45 16.59 -18.09 -36.61
C LEU A 45 18.03 -18.60 -36.56
N GLY A 46 18.41 -19.36 -35.52
CA GLY A 46 19.76 -19.89 -35.34
C GLY A 46 20.85 -18.81 -35.27
N ARG A 47 20.46 -17.54 -35.06
CA ARG A 47 21.40 -16.42 -34.97
C ARG A 47 21.99 -16.40 -33.56
N THR A 48 23.31 -16.51 -33.49
CA THR A 48 24.05 -16.16 -32.28
C THR A 48 24.10 -14.64 -32.22
N VAL A 49 23.30 -14.02 -31.34
CA VAL A 49 23.61 -12.67 -30.86
C VAL A 49 25.06 -12.69 -30.42
N ASP A 50 25.85 -11.68 -30.79
CA ASP A 50 27.33 -11.71 -30.81
C ASP A 50 27.98 -12.15 -29.48
N GLU A 51 27.24 -12.10 -28.37
CA GLU A 51 27.58 -12.80 -27.14
C GLU A 51 26.47 -13.79 -26.71
N PRO A 52 26.80 -15.08 -26.45
CA PRO A 52 25.85 -16.01 -25.87
C PRO A 52 25.53 -15.55 -24.44
N MET A 53 24.24 -15.30 -24.16
CA MET A 53 23.75 -15.06 -22.81
C MET A 53 24.25 -16.20 -21.92
N SER A 54 24.96 -15.86 -20.85
CA SER A 54 25.52 -16.88 -19.97
C SER A 54 24.39 -17.69 -19.33
N ALA A 55 24.67 -18.94 -18.93
CA ALA A 55 23.67 -19.76 -18.25
C ALA A 55 23.10 -19.04 -17.01
N ALA A 56 23.93 -18.25 -16.32
CA ALA A 56 23.53 -17.44 -15.18
C ALA A 56 22.52 -16.35 -15.58
N GLU A 57 22.78 -15.58 -16.64
CA GLU A 57 21.86 -14.55 -17.13
C GLU A 57 20.52 -15.13 -17.56
N ALA A 58 20.52 -16.30 -18.19
CA ALA A 58 19.30 -17.02 -18.56
C ALA A 58 18.45 -17.35 -17.33
N TRP A 59 19.07 -17.94 -16.30
CA TRP A 59 18.39 -18.31 -15.06
C TRP A 59 17.89 -17.09 -14.29
N ILE A 60 18.69 -16.03 -14.20
CA ILE A 60 18.28 -14.77 -13.55
C ILE A 60 17.08 -14.18 -14.27
N THR A 61 17.12 -14.09 -15.60
CA THR A 61 16.02 -13.52 -16.39
C THR A 61 14.75 -14.35 -16.27
N TRP A 62 14.87 -15.69 -16.34
CA TRP A 62 13.74 -16.58 -16.14
C TRP A 62 13.14 -16.46 -14.73
N MET A 63 13.97 -16.41 -13.69
CA MET A 63 13.49 -16.19 -12.32
C MET A 63 12.80 -14.83 -12.17
N LEU A 64 13.37 -13.79 -12.76
CA LEU A 64 12.85 -12.44 -12.64
C LEU A 64 11.50 -12.30 -13.34
N LEU A 65 11.35 -12.81 -14.58
CA LEU A 65 10.12 -12.72 -15.35
C LEU A 65 9.09 -13.78 -14.98
N GLY A 66 9.52 -14.99 -14.65
CA GLY A 66 8.64 -16.12 -14.37
C GLY A 66 8.15 -16.18 -12.92
N ILE A 67 8.90 -15.61 -11.98
CA ILE A 67 8.60 -15.73 -10.54
C ILE A 67 8.50 -14.35 -9.89
N VAL A 68 9.58 -13.56 -9.90
CA VAL A 68 9.67 -12.33 -9.10
C VAL A 68 8.66 -11.29 -9.56
N LEU A 69 8.60 -10.99 -10.86
CA LEU A 69 7.72 -9.98 -11.41
C LEU A 69 6.22 -10.34 -11.24
N PRO A 70 5.75 -11.56 -11.61
CA PRO A 70 4.38 -11.99 -11.34
C PRO A 70 4.04 -11.96 -9.85
N PHE A 71 4.97 -12.36 -8.98
CA PHE A 71 4.79 -12.29 -7.54
C PHE A 71 4.59 -10.84 -7.06
N LEU A 72 5.43 -9.90 -7.51
CA LEU A 72 5.32 -8.48 -7.14
C LEU A 72 4.02 -7.86 -7.66
N ILE A 73 3.64 -8.14 -8.90
CA ILE A 73 2.38 -7.68 -9.50
C ILE A 73 1.18 -8.22 -8.70
N THR A 74 1.20 -9.51 -8.38
CA THR A 74 0.14 -10.16 -7.59
C THR A 74 0.09 -9.59 -6.17
N ALA A 75 1.23 -9.40 -5.51
CA ALA A 75 1.32 -8.81 -4.19
C ALA A 75 0.75 -7.38 -4.18
N LEU A 76 1.07 -6.57 -5.19
CA LEU A 76 0.54 -5.22 -5.35
C LEU A 76 -0.98 -5.24 -5.61
N PHE A 77 -1.46 -6.12 -6.50
CA PHE A 77 -2.87 -6.28 -6.83
C PHE A 77 -3.73 -6.69 -5.62
N LEU A 78 -3.22 -7.63 -4.82
CA LEU A 78 -3.90 -8.12 -3.62
C LEU A 78 -3.80 -7.15 -2.45
N SER A 79 -2.84 -6.24 -2.48
CA SER A 79 -2.62 -5.29 -1.38
C SER A 79 -3.79 -4.33 -1.22
N LYS A 80 -4.22 -4.17 0.03
CA LYS A 80 -5.33 -3.28 0.38
C LYS A 80 -5.15 -2.71 1.77
N LEU A 81 -5.51 -1.45 1.93
CA LEU A 81 -5.62 -0.78 3.21
C LEU A 81 -7.09 -0.78 3.63
N VAL A 82 -7.38 -1.40 4.78
CA VAL A 82 -8.68 -1.37 5.42
C VAL A 82 -8.54 -0.54 6.68
N VAL A 83 -9.31 0.53 6.77
CA VAL A 83 -9.41 1.38 7.95
C VAL A 83 -10.80 1.19 8.53
N GLU A 84 -10.88 0.78 9.78
CA GLU A 84 -12.12 0.55 10.51
C GLU A 84 -12.06 1.34 11.83
N VAL A 85 -13.08 2.14 12.09
CA VAL A 85 -13.31 2.78 13.40
C VAL A 85 -14.34 1.92 14.11
N THR A 86 -13.91 1.24 15.19
CA THR A 86 -14.75 0.33 15.97
C THR A 86 -14.85 0.82 17.40
N GLU A 87 -15.80 0.30 18.17
CA GLU A 87 -15.94 0.60 19.60
C GLU A 87 -14.62 0.51 20.38
N GLN A 88 -13.70 -0.38 20.00
CA GLN A 88 -12.43 -0.58 20.70
C GLN A 88 -11.33 0.42 20.30
N GLY A 89 -11.41 1.02 19.11
CA GLY A 89 -10.41 1.94 18.59
C GLY A 89 -10.30 1.96 17.07
N VAL A 90 -9.24 2.58 16.57
CA VAL A 90 -8.94 2.63 15.14
C VAL A 90 -8.15 1.39 14.72
N SER A 91 -8.74 0.57 13.86
CA SER A 91 -8.15 -0.63 13.28
C SER A 91 -7.66 -0.35 11.87
N ILE A 92 -6.36 -0.55 11.66
CA ILE A 92 -5.67 -0.38 10.38
C ILE A 92 -5.16 -1.74 9.94
N ARG A 93 -5.62 -2.22 8.79
CA ARG A 93 -5.16 -3.47 8.20
C ARG A 93 -4.66 -3.22 6.79
N TYR A 94 -3.35 -3.24 6.63
CA TYR A 94 -2.69 -3.22 5.34
C TYR A 94 -2.41 -4.67 4.93
N PHE A 95 -3.39 -5.33 4.31
CA PHE A 95 -3.29 -6.74 3.94
C PHE A 95 -2.39 -6.91 2.70
N PRO A 96 -1.57 -7.97 2.63
CA PRO A 96 -1.35 -9.02 3.63
C PRO A 96 -0.32 -8.71 4.74
N PHE A 97 0.29 -7.53 4.74
CA PHE A 97 1.52 -7.25 5.46
C PHE A 97 1.37 -6.93 6.95
N VAL A 98 0.45 -6.03 7.33
CA VAL A 98 0.38 -5.49 8.71
C VAL A 98 -1.08 -5.34 9.16
N ARG A 99 -1.33 -5.68 10.43
CA ARG A 99 -2.54 -5.31 11.15
C ARG A 99 -2.16 -4.59 12.44
N ARG A 100 -2.68 -3.39 12.63
CA ARG A 100 -2.42 -2.54 13.79
C ARG A 100 -3.75 -2.00 14.30
N ARG A 101 -3.98 -2.08 15.61
CA ARG A 101 -5.13 -1.47 16.29
C ARG A 101 -4.62 -0.44 17.29
N ILE A 102 -5.29 0.69 17.35
CA ILE A 102 -4.91 1.82 18.20
C ILE A 102 -6.10 2.14 19.08
N PRO A 103 -6.00 1.90 20.40
CA PRO A 103 -7.07 2.24 21.32
C PRO A 103 -7.21 3.76 21.40
N TYR A 104 -8.43 4.26 21.62
CA TYR A 104 -8.67 5.70 21.76
C TYR A 104 -7.90 6.31 22.93
N THR A 105 -7.65 5.56 24.00
CA THR A 105 -6.81 5.99 25.13
C THR A 105 -5.38 6.33 24.72
N GLY A 106 -4.90 5.82 23.59
CA GLY A 106 -3.57 6.10 23.04
C GLY A 106 -3.54 7.25 22.03
N ILE A 107 -4.68 7.87 21.71
CA ILE A 107 -4.79 8.98 20.76
C ILE A 107 -4.88 10.29 21.55
N ALA A 108 -3.87 11.13 21.40
CA ALA A 108 -3.80 12.45 22.02
C ALA A 108 -4.60 13.49 21.22
N SER A 109 -4.50 13.45 19.88
CA SER A 109 -5.29 14.30 18.99
C SER A 109 -5.46 13.67 17.61
N HIS A 110 -6.48 14.10 16.88
CA HIS A 110 -6.72 13.73 15.48
C HIS A 110 -7.07 14.97 14.67
N GLU A 111 -6.48 15.09 13.49
CA GLU A 111 -6.69 16.24 12.60
C GLU A 111 -6.74 15.78 11.14
N VAL A 112 -7.62 16.39 10.34
CA VAL A 112 -7.58 16.22 8.88
C VAL A 112 -6.34 16.91 8.35
N CYS A 113 -5.55 16.21 7.54
CA CYS A 113 -4.34 16.75 6.95
C CYS A 113 -4.32 16.56 5.44
N GLN A 114 -3.59 17.47 4.78
CA GLN A 114 -3.17 17.34 3.40
C GLN A 114 -1.66 17.08 3.39
N PHE A 115 -1.21 16.20 2.49
CA PHE A 115 0.18 15.79 2.36
C PHE A 115 0.49 15.45 0.90
N SER A 116 1.76 15.52 0.52
CA SER A 116 2.24 14.99 -0.74
C SER A 116 2.79 13.57 -0.53
N PRO A 117 2.16 12.51 -1.09
CA PRO A 117 2.69 11.16 -0.95
C PRO A 117 4.14 11.03 -1.43
N PHE A 118 4.46 11.66 -2.56
CA PHE A 118 5.77 11.55 -3.19
C PHE A 118 6.83 12.37 -2.44
N TRP A 119 6.52 13.61 -2.09
CA TRP A 119 7.48 14.55 -1.48
C TRP A 119 7.65 14.32 0.02
N ASP A 120 6.59 13.97 0.74
CA ASP A 120 6.62 13.87 2.21
C ASP A 120 7.02 12.47 2.68
N PHE A 121 6.69 11.42 1.90
CA PHE A 121 6.84 10.02 2.32
C PHE A 121 7.55 9.11 1.31
N GLY A 122 7.95 9.62 0.14
CA GLY A 122 8.62 8.81 -0.89
C GLY A 122 7.70 7.80 -1.59
N GLY A 123 6.39 8.09 -1.62
CA GLY A 123 5.39 7.34 -2.36
C GLY A 123 4.30 6.69 -1.49
N TRP A 124 3.61 5.72 -2.07
CA TRP A 124 2.48 5.02 -1.46
C TRP A 124 2.93 3.75 -0.74
N GLY A 125 2.14 3.28 0.21
CA GLY A 125 2.33 2.07 1.00
C GLY A 125 2.41 2.34 2.50
N ILE A 126 3.14 1.47 3.19
CA ILE A 126 3.53 1.65 4.59
C ILE A 126 4.86 2.38 4.59
N ARG A 127 4.88 3.60 5.14
CA ARG A 127 6.06 4.47 5.14
C ARG A 127 6.43 4.84 6.56
N TRP A 128 7.71 4.74 6.88
CA TRP A 128 8.27 5.29 8.10
C TRP A 128 8.86 6.66 7.79
N PHE A 129 8.68 7.62 8.70
CA PHE A 129 9.26 8.95 8.62
C PHE A 129 9.70 9.43 10.02
N PRO A 130 10.55 10.47 10.13
CA PRO A 130 10.91 11.04 11.42
C PRO A 130 9.67 11.48 12.20
N GLY A 131 9.36 10.77 13.28
CA GLY A 131 8.17 11.01 14.10
C GLY A 131 7.08 9.95 13.99
N GLY A 132 7.10 9.03 13.01
CA GLY A 132 6.20 7.88 13.04
C GLY A 132 5.93 7.18 11.70
N TRP A 133 4.67 6.84 11.45
CA TRP A 133 4.26 5.97 10.34
C TRP A 133 3.15 6.58 9.49
N ALA A 134 3.16 6.33 8.19
CA ALA A 134 2.11 6.71 7.27
C ALA A 134 1.60 5.47 6.49
N TYR A 135 0.28 5.32 6.40
CA TYR A 135 -0.40 4.30 5.62
C TYR A 135 -1.17 4.98 4.52
N ILE A 136 -0.63 4.98 3.30
CA ILE A 136 -1.17 5.77 2.18
C ILE A 136 -1.32 4.86 0.97
N VAL A 137 -2.55 4.58 0.53
CA VAL A 137 -2.75 3.78 -0.70
C VAL A 137 -2.96 4.65 -1.92
N SER A 138 -3.63 5.79 -1.78
CA SER A 138 -3.83 6.77 -2.87
C SER A 138 -4.25 8.13 -2.31
N GLY A 139 -4.31 9.14 -3.17
CA GLY A 139 -4.70 10.51 -2.79
C GLY A 139 -3.61 11.25 -2.01
N ASN A 140 -3.95 12.46 -1.58
CA ASN A 140 -3.06 13.43 -0.92
C ASN A 140 -3.68 14.02 0.37
N ARG A 141 -4.70 13.35 0.92
CA ARG A 141 -5.40 13.75 2.14
C ARG A 141 -5.59 12.55 3.06
N GLY A 142 -5.79 12.83 4.34
CA GLY A 142 -5.98 11.80 5.34
C GLY A 142 -6.22 12.36 6.72
N VAL A 143 -6.10 11.49 7.72
CA VAL A 143 -6.18 11.86 9.13
C VAL A 143 -4.83 11.62 9.78
N LYS A 144 -4.34 12.64 10.48
CA LYS A 144 -3.15 12.59 11.31
C LYS A 144 -3.57 12.33 12.75
N LEU A 145 -3.10 11.23 13.31
CA LEU A 145 -3.23 10.91 14.73
C LEU A 145 -1.92 11.24 15.43
N ARG A 146 -1.98 12.04 16.49
CA ARG A 146 -0.89 12.17 17.45
C ARG A 146 -1.16 11.17 18.58
N LEU A 147 -0.21 10.28 18.81
CA LEU A 147 -0.27 9.29 19.88
C LEU A 147 0.31 9.88 21.17
N ASN A 148 -0.05 9.29 22.32
CA ASN A 148 0.42 9.75 23.63
C ASN A 148 1.95 9.63 23.81
N ASP A 149 2.61 8.77 23.03
CA ASP A 149 4.07 8.63 23.01
C ASP A 149 4.74 9.65 22.06
N ASN A 150 4.04 10.73 21.71
CA ASN A 150 4.41 11.76 20.75
C ASN A 150 4.65 11.26 19.32
N LYS A 151 4.40 9.98 19.03
CA LYS A 151 4.49 9.47 17.66
C LYS A 151 3.31 9.94 16.83
N LEU A 152 3.57 10.11 15.55
CA LEU A 152 2.59 10.51 14.55
C LEU A 152 2.19 9.30 13.72
N LEU A 153 0.91 9.24 13.39
CA LEU A 153 0.38 8.26 12.49
C LEU A 153 -0.51 8.93 11.46
N ILE A 154 -0.18 8.74 10.18
CA ILE A 154 -0.94 9.29 9.08
C ILE A 154 -1.70 8.17 8.39
N ILE A 155 -3.01 8.36 8.23
CA ILE A 155 -3.89 7.43 7.57
C ILE A 155 -4.45 8.14 6.33
N GLY A 156 -3.99 7.77 5.15
CA GLY A 156 -4.55 8.27 3.90
C GLY A 156 -6.01 7.84 3.78
N SER A 157 -6.88 8.74 3.30
CA SER A 157 -8.32 8.49 3.18
C SER A 157 -8.91 9.29 2.02
N HIS A 158 -9.89 8.69 1.33
CA HIS A 158 -10.71 9.41 0.36
C HIS A 158 -11.80 10.28 1.00
N HIS A 159 -12.12 10.01 2.27
CA HIS A 159 -13.12 10.73 3.06
C HIS A 159 -12.53 11.12 4.42
N PRO A 160 -11.48 11.94 4.44
CA PRO A 160 -10.75 12.24 5.67
C PRO A 160 -11.61 12.93 6.73
N GLU A 161 -12.59 13.75 6.32
CA GLU A 161 -13.55 14.38 7.22
C GLU A 161 -14.42 13.34 7.91
N LYS A 162 -15.00 12.40 7.15
CA LYS A 162 -15.84 11.32 7.72
C LYS A 162 -15.05 10.41 8.65
N LEU A 163 -13.79 10.13 8.31
CA LEU A 163 -12.90 9.35 9.17
C LEU A 163 -12.61 10.10 10.48
N ALA A 164 -12.31 11.39 10.42
CA ALA A 164 -12.03 12.20 11.60
C ALA A 164 -13.27 12.37 12.48
N GLU A 165 -14.45 12.57 11.88
CA GLU A 165 -15.74 12.67 12.56
C GLU A 165 -16.10 11.36 13.29
N ALA A 166 -15.98 10.22 12.63
CA ALA A 166 -16.22 8.92 13.26
C ALA A 166 -15.25 8.63 14.42
N ILE A 167 -13.99 9.11 14.32
CA ILE A 167 -13.04 9.03 15.44
C ILE A 167 -13.48 9.95 16.58
N ALA A 168 -13.93 11.16 16.29
CA ALA A 168 -14.40 12.11 17.29
C ALA A 168 -15.64 11.58 18.05
N GLU A 169 -16.64 11.10 17.32
CA GLU A 169 -17.88 10.54 17.87
C GLU A 169 -17.59 9.35 18.80
N ALA A 170 -16.81 8.37 18.33
CA ALA A 170 -16.45 7.20 19.13
C ALA A 170 -15.56 7.51 20.35
N MET A 171 -14.86 8.66 20.36
CA MET A 171 -14.14 9.16 21.54
C MET A 171 -15.03 9.97 22.48
N GLY A 172 -16.02 10.70 21.95
CA GLY A 172 -17.00 11.47 22.70
C GLY A 172 -17.92 10.58 23.52
N ASP A 173 -18.47 9.53 22.91
CA ASP A 173 -19.30 8.52 23.57
C ASP A 173 -18.63 7.87 24.79
N ARG A 174 -17.29 7.86 24.83
CA ARG A 174 -16.51 7.33 25.96
C ARG A 174 -16.19 8.34 27.06
N ARG A 175 -16.38 9.64 26.83
CA ARG A 175 -16.21 10.65 27.89
C ARG A 175 -17.47 10.79 28.75
N ASP A 176 -18.61 10.35 28.22
CA ASP A 176 -19.93 10.51 28.82
C ASP A 176 -20.48 9.22 29.47
N GLY A 177 -19.72 8.11 29.46
CA GLY A 177 -20.06 6.83 30.10
C GLY A 177 -19.00 6.36 31.09
#